data_AF-A0A9E2UJK9-F1
#
_entry.id   AF-A0A9E2UJK9-F1
#
_cell.length_a   1.000
_cell.length_b   1.000
_cell.length_c   1.000
_cell.angle_alpha   90.00
_cell.angle_beta   90.00
_cell.angle_gamma   90.00
#
_symmetry.space_group_name_H-M   'P 1'
#
loop_
_entity.id
_entity.type
_entity.pdbx_description
1 polymer ?
#
loop_
_entity_poly.entity_id
_entity_poly.type
_entity_poly.pdbx_seq_one_letter_code
_entity_poly.pdbx_strand_id
1 'polypeptide(L)'
;QTAVREFQARHGLVADGRIGTGSQRSLSASAEDRARQIALNLERRRWLKREVAPERIEVNTAAAIMVYWKDGRPVHSNRVVCGSPSNQTPSLEKPFASVVANPPWYVPASIARNEILPRGPGYLASQNMYISNGQVIQRAGPTAALGYVKFELRDSYAIFLHDTPSKSVFNLAMRQRSHGCVRVQGAVEFARLLLSPDPTLLAQFDEAQDTRETKRIATGREISVRLLYWTAFVDGQGRVAFREDVYERDARLADALGIALSLPRPVDDGARVANDVGP
;
A
#
# COMPACT_ATOMS: atom_id res chain seq x y z
N GLN A 1 -14.14 -26.86 8.65
CA GLN A 1 -12.96 -25.96 8.50
C GLN A 1 -13.23 -24.76 7.58
N THR A 2 -14.14 -24.87 6.60
CA THR A 2 -14.48 -23.77 5.66
C THR A 2 -14.87 -22.46 6.36
N ALA A 3 -15.79 -22.51 7.32
CA ALA A 3 -16.24 -21.32 8.06
C ALA A 3 -15.09 -20.59 8.79
N VAL A 4 -14.10 -21.31 9.32
CA VAL A 4 -12.93 -20.71 9.99
C VAL A 4 -12.05 -19.98 8.97
N ARG A 5 -11.83 -20.58 7.79
CA ARG A 5 -11.05 -19.93 6.71
C ARG A 5 -11.74 -18.69 6.18
N GLU A 6 -13.06 -18.73 6.03
CA GLU A 6 -13.87 -17.58 5.63
C GLU A 6 -13.80 -16.46 6.66
N PHE A 7 -13.93 -16.78 7.95
CA PHE A 7 -13.73 -15.83 9.04
C PHE A 7 -12.33 -15.21 8.99
N GLN A 8 -11.29 -16.03 8.90
CA GLN A 8 -9.91 -15.57 8.84
C GLN A 8 -9.69 -14.61 7.67
N ALA A 9 -10.12 -14.98 6.45
CA ALA A 9 -10.00 -14.14 5.26
C ALA A 9 -10.76 -12.82 5.41
N ARG A 10 -12.01 -12.88 5.88
CA ARG A 10 -12.86 -11.70 6.13
C ARG A 10 -12.25 -10.73 7.14
N HIS A 11 -11.45 -11.24 8.09
CA HIS A 11 -10.80 -10.47 9.14
C HIS A 11 -9.32 -10.12 8.84
N GLY A 12 -8.82 -10.44 7.65
CA GLY A 12 -7.45 -10.14 7.24
C GLY A 12 -6.38 -11.00 7.92
N LEU A 13 -6.78 -12.18 8.42
CA LEU A 13 -5.90 -13.17 9.03
C LEU A 13 -5.45 -14.21 7.98
N VAL A 14 -4.44 -15.00 8.34
CA VAL A 14 -4.05 -16.16 7.52
C VAL A 14 -5.17 -17.19 7.51
N ALA A 15 -5.73 -17.46 6.32
CA ALA A 15 -6.86 -18.37 6.12
C ALA A 15 -6.45 -19.85 6.10
N ASP A 16 -5.75 -20.32 7.14
CA ASP A 16 -5.23 -21.69 7.25
C ASP A 16 -6.21 -22.68 7.91
N GLY A 17 -7.33 -22.18 8.45
CA GLY A 17 -8.34 -22.97 9.15
C GLY A 17 -7.98 -23.33 10.60
N ARG A 18 -6.84 -22.84 11.12
CA ARG A 18 -6.40 -23.07 12.50
C ARG A 18 -6.75 -21.89 13.39
N ILE A 19 -7.36 -22.17 14.54
CA ILE A 19 -7.71 -21.14 15.52
C ILE A 19 -6.46 -20.83 16.37
N GLY A 20 -5.56 -20.03 15.81
CA GLY A 20 -4.40 -19.47 16.52
C GLY A 20 -4.71 -18.17 17.25
N THR A 21 -3.71 -17.55 17.87
CA THR A 21 -3.82 -16.32 18.66
C THR A 21 -4.55 -15.19 17.92
N GLY A 22 -4.24 -14.95 16.65
CA GLY A 22 -4.91 -13.92 15.84
C GLY A 22 -6.40 -14.21 15.64
N SER A 23 -6.77 -15.48 15.40
CA SER A 23 -8.19 -15.87 15.28
C SER A 23 -8.93 -15.73 16.61
N GLN A 24 -8.32 -16.16 17.72
CA GLN A 24 -8.91 -16.05 19.06
C GLN A 24 -9.14 -14.59 19.45
N ARG A 25 -8.18 -13.70 19.20
CA ARG A 25 -8.36 -12.25 19.44
C ARG A 25 -9.42 -11.65 18.53
N SER A 26 -9.42 -11.99 17.25
CA SER A 26 -10.41 -11.42 16.33
C SER A 26 -11.85 -11.81 16.70
N LEU A 27 -12.02 -13.02 17.28
CA LEU A 27 -13.28 -13.54 17.84
C LEU A 27 -13.70 -12.87 19.15
N SER A 28 -12.80 -12.21 19.88
CA SER A 28 -13.15 -11.54 21.14
C SER A 28 -13.91 -10.23 20.94
N ALA A 29 -13.97 -9.71 19.70
CA ALA A 29 -14.77 -8.53 19.36
C ALA A 29 -16.27 -8.89 19.37
N SER A 30 -17.06 -8.18 20.16
CA SER A 30 -18.51 -8.37 20.15
C SER A 30 -19.14 -7.86 18.84
N ALA A 31 -20.38 -8.25 18.57
CA ALA A 31 -21.16 -7.68 17.47
C ALA A 31 -21.33 -6.15 17.63
N GLU A 32 -21.45 -5.67 18.86
CA GLU A 32 -21.53 -4.24 19.17
C GLU A 32 -20.21 -3.53 18.85
N ASP A 33 -19.06 -4.10 19.19
CA ASP A 33 -17.75 -3.54 18.82
C ASP A 33 -17.58 -3.47 17.30
N ARG A 34 -18.03 -4.50 16.57
CA ARG A 34 -18.01 -4.49 15.09
C ARG A 34 -18.97 -3.47 14.50
N ALA A 35 -20.15 -3.26 15.10
CA ALA A 35 -21.08 -2.21 14.70
C ALA A 35 -20.47 -0.81 14.91
N ARG A 36 -19.78 -0.59 16.03
CA ARG A 36 -19.05 0.65 16.30
C ARG A 36 -17.87 0.83 15.33
N GLN A 37 -17.14 -0.24 15.00
CA GLN A 37 -16.11 -0.20 13.96
C GLN A 37 -16.68 0.24 12.60
N ILE A 38 -17.86 -0.25 12.21
CA ILE A 38 -18.57 0.20 11.01
C ILE A 38 -18.92 1.68 11.12
N ALA A 39 -19.47 2.13 12.25
CA ALA A 39 -19.83 3.53 12.48
C ALA A 39 -18.62 4.48 12.34
N LEU A 40 -17.45 4.10 12.86
CA LEU A 40 -16.21 4.87 12.70
C LEU A 40 -15.77 4.99 11.23
N ASN A 41 -15.93 3.92 10.44
CA ASN A 41 -15.60 3.96 9.01
C ASN A 41 -16.63 4.75 8.19
N LEU A 42 -17.91 4.71 8.58
CA LEU A 42 -18.92 5.61 8.02
C LEU A 42 -18.63 7.07 8.35
N GLU A 43 -18.16 7.35 9.57
CA GLU A 43 -17.71 8.68 9.95
C GLU A 43 -16.55 9.13 9.07
N ARG A 44 -15.49 8.34 8.91
CA ARG A 44 -14.39 8.65 7.96
C ARG A 44 -14.87 8.96 6.56
N ARG A 45 -15.86 8.21 6.06
CA ARG A 45 -16.45 8.43 4.74
C ARG A 45 -17.14 9.80 4.64
N ARG A 46 -17.71 10.34 5.72
CA ARG A 46 -18.37 11.66 5.72
C ARG A 46 -17.40 12.81 5.44
N TRP A 47 -16.13 12.65 5.79
CA TRP A 47 -15.07 13.65 5.55
C TRP A 47 -14.47 13.62 4.14
N LEU A 48 -14.84 12.62 3.33
CA LEU A 48 -14.34 12.47 1.96
C LEU A 48 -15.29 13.08 0.94
N LYS A 49 -14.78 13.44 -0.23
CA LYS A 49 -15.60 13.83 -1.38
C LYS A 49 -16.60 12.72 -1.71
N ARG A 50 -17.87 13.11 -1.92
CA ARG A 50 -18.95 12.18 -2.27
C ARG A 50 -18.82 11.68 -3.71
N GLU A 51 -18.47 12.59 -4.61
CA GLU A 51 -18.17 12.28 -5.99
C GLU A 51 -16.68 11.98 -6.12
N VAL A 52 -16.38 10.79 -6.63
CA VAL A 52 -15.02 10.31 -6.83
C VAL A 52 -14.76 10.17 -8.32
N ALA A 53 -13.52 10.43 -8.75
CA ALA A 53 -13.15 10.29 -10.15
C ALA A 53 -13.46 8.86 -10.66
N PRO A 54 -14.06 8.71 -11.85
CA PRO A 54 -14.40 7.39 -12.40
C PRO A 54 -13.14 6.56 -12.68
N GLU A 55 -12.05 7.24 -13.05
CA GLU A 55 -10.72 6.63 -13.12
C GLU A 55 -9.87 7.03 -11.92
N ARG A 56 -9.46 6.04 -11.11
CA ARG A 56 -8.71 6.29 -9.89
C ARG A 56 -7.97 5.06 -9.38
N ILE A 57 -6.95 5.28 -8.57
CA ILE A 57 -6.23 4.28 -7.80
C ILE A 57 -6.57 4.50 -6.34
N GLU A 58 -7.12 3.48 -5.68
CA GLU A 58 -7.44 3.53 -4.26
C GLU A 58 -6.59 2.53 -3.49
N VAL A 59 -5.89 2.98 -2.46
CA VAL A 59 -5.12 2.14 -1.55
C VAL A 59 -5.80 2.16 -0.20
N ASN A 60 -6.35 1.02 0.23
CA ASN A 60 -6.75 0.84 1.62
C ASN A 60 -5.52 0.43 2.43
N THR A 61 -4.95 1.39 3.16
CA THR A 61 -3.72 1.21 3.94
C THR A 61 -3.90 0.31 5.16
N ALA A 62 -5.11 0.16 5.70
CA ALA A 62 -5.40 -0.80 6.77
C ALA A 62 -5.43 -2.24 6.24
N ALA A 63 -6.01 -2.43 5.05
CA ALA A 63 -6.10 -3.75 4.42
C ALA A 63 -4.85 -4.11 3.60
N ALA A 64 -3.98 -3.14 3.31
CA ALA A 64 -2.82 -3.28 2.45
C ALA A 64 -3.18 -3.86 1.07
N ILE A 65 -4.22 -3.29 0.46
CA ILE A 65 -4.72 -3.59 -0.89
C ILE A 65 -4.85 -2.30 -1.68
N MET A 66 -4.50 -2.38 -2.95
CA MET A 66 -4.75 -1.36 -3.95
C MET A 66 -5.78 -1.86 -4.96
N VAL A 67 -6.70 -0.99 -5.36
CA VAL A 67 -7.67 -1.24 -6.44
C VAL A 67 -7.55 -0.11 -7.46
N TYR A 68 -7.39 -0.49 -8.72
CA TYR A 68 -7.51 0.43 -9.84
C TYR A 68 -8.93 0.38 -10.40
N TRP A 69 -9.53 1.55 -10.50
CA TRP A 69 -10.87 1.78 -10.99
C TRP A 69 -10.80 2.48 -12.34
N LYS A 70 -11.63 2.02 -13.28
CA LYS A 70 -11.83 2.62 -14.60
C LYS A 70 -13.32 2.63 -14.90
N ASP A 71 -13.84 3.74 -15.43
CA ASP A 71 -15.27 3.92 -15.72
C ASP A 71 -16.17 3.64 -14.51
N GLY A 72 -15.69 3.96 -13.31
CA GLY A 72 -16.40 3.74 -12.04
C GLY A 72 -16.43 2.29 -11.57
N ARG A 73 -15.72 1.36 -12.23
CA ARG A 73 -15.67 -0.07 -11.90
C ARG A 73 -14.27 -0.53 -11.50
N PRO A 74 -14.11 -1.47 -10.56
CA PRO A 74 -12.80 -2.03 -10.26
C PRO A 74 -12.36 -2.91 -11.43
N VAL A 75 -11.14 -2.68 -11.95
CA VAL A 75 -10.60 -3.43 -13.10
C VAL A 75 -9.32 -4.19 -12.78
N HIS A 76 -8.64 -3.84 -11.69
CA HIS A 76 -7.44 -4.55 -11.23
C HIS A 76 -7.21 -4.34 -9.74
N SER A 77 -6.61 -5.31 -9.07
CA SER A 77 -6.21 -5.22 -7.67
C SER A 77 -4.79 -5.73 -7.46
N ASN A 78 -4.08 -5.15 -6.49
CA ASN A 78 -2.74 -5.56 -6.10
C ASN A 78 -2.66 -5.63 -4.57
N ARG A 79 -1.88 -6.58 -4.06
CA ARG A 79 -1.36 -6.44 -2.70
C ARG A 79 -0.39 -5.29 -2.66
N VAL A 80 -0.40 -4.56 -1.54
CA VAL A 80 0.61 -3.53 -1.28
C VAL A 80 1.27 -3.71 0.06
N VAL A 81 2.40 -3.02 0.25
CA VAL A 81 3.05 -2.85 1.56
C VAL A 81 2.99 -1.37 1.91
N CYS A 82 2.35 -1.04 3.02
CA CYS A 82 2.16 0.32 3.51
C CYS A 82 3.15 0.63 4.65
N GLY A 83 3.11 1.87 5.12
CA GLY A 83 3.93 2.36 6.22
C GLY A 83 3.79 1.53 7.49
N SER A 84 4.86 1.42 8.27
CA SER A 84 4.81 0.85 9.62
C SER A 84 4.00 1.75 10.58
N PRO A 85 3.59 1.25 11.77
CA PRO A 85 2.92 2.08 12.77
C PRO A 85 3.69 3.35 13.16
N SER A 86 5.03 3.29 13.15
CA SER A 86 5.92 4.44 13.40
C SER A 86 6.15 5.33 12.17
N ASN A 87 5.89 4.83 10.96
CA ASN A 87 6.04 5.57 9.70
C ASN A 87 4.77 5.44 8.85
N GLN A 88 3.63 5.82 9.42
CA GLN A 88 2.32 5.54 8.82
C GLN A 88 2.18 6.14 7.43
N THR A 89 1.57 5.40 6.49
CA THR A 89 1.13 6.00 5.23
C THR A 89 0.02 7.02 5.54
N PRO A 90 0.15 8.30 5.11
CA PRO A 90 -0.86 9.31 5.38
C PRO A 90 -2.12 9.06 4.55
N SER A 91 -3.27 9.52 5.06
CA SER A 91 -4.47 9.61 4.24
C SER A 91 -4.36 10.82 3.31
N LEU A 92 -4.56 10.64 2.00
CA LEU A 92 -4.50 11.73 1.03
C LEU A 92 -5.30 11.42 -0.24
N GLU A 93 -5.56 12.46 -1.02
CA GLU A 93 -6.05 12.39 -2.39
C GLU A 93 -5.21 13.33 -3.25
N LYS A 94 -4.53 12.79 -4.27
CA LYS A 94 -3.65 13.55 -5.17
C LYS A 94 -3.77 13.06 -6.60
N PRO A 95 -3.62 13.92 -7.61
CA PRO A 95 -3.57 13.47 -9.01
C PRO A 95 -2.34 12.61 -9.28
N PHE A 96 -2.48 11.62 -10.14
CA PHE A 96 -1.37 10.90 -10.73
C PHE A 96 -0.52 11.83 -11.61
N ALA A 97 0.81 11.66 -11.58
CA ALA A 97 1.75 12.44 -12.39
C ALA A 97 2.35 11.60 -13.51
N SER A 98 3.09 10.55 -13.17
CA SER A 98 3.83 9.75 -14.16
C SER A 98 4.19 8.36 -13.66
N VAL A 99 4.41 7.46 -14.62
CA VAL A 99 5.15 6.21 -14.44
C VAL A 99 6.63 6.50 -14.71
N VAL A 100 7.52 6.06 -13.82
CA VAL A 100 8.98 6.17 -14.01
C VAL A 100 9.55 4.76 -14.08
N ALA A 101 9.98 4.35 -15.27
CA ALA A 101 10.74 3.12 -15.50
C ALA A 101 12.15 3.25 -14.93
N ASN A 102 12.65 2.17 -14.32
CA ASN A 102 13.99 2.04 -13.73
C ASN A 102 14.40 3.28 -12.93
N PRO A 103 13.62 3.67 -11.90
CA PRO A 103 13.87 4.92 -11.19
C PRO A 103 15.15 4.83 -10.34
N PRO A 104 16.03 5.85 -10.35
CA PRO A 104 16.98 6.02 -9.26
C PRO A 104 16.21 6.38 -7.97
N TRP A 105 16.82 6.10 -6.83
CA TRP A 105 16.24 6.47 -5.54
C TRP A 105 16.98 7.65 -4.92
N TYR A 106 16.30 8.80 -4.93
CA TYR A 106 16.70 9.96 -4.13
C TYR A 106 16.26 9.73 -2.69
N VAL A 107 17.21 9.38 -1.83
CA VAL A 107 16.91 8.95 -0.46
C VAL A 107 16.45 10.16 0.36
N PRO A 108 15.29 10.07 1.06
CA PRO A 108 14.88 11.09 2.02
C PRO A 108 15.95 11.35 3.08
N ALA A 109 16.14 12.62 3.46
CA ALA A 109 17.21 13.03 4.37
C ALA A 109 17.18 12.28 5.72
N SER A 110 16.00 11.97 6.24
CA SER A 110 15.83 11.19 7.48
C SER A 110 16.36 9.77 7.34
N ILE A 111 15.99 9.04 6.27
CA ILE A 111 16.48 7.68 5.99
C ILE A 111 17.99 7.71 5.74
N ALA A 112 18.48 8.67 4.97
CA ALA A 112 19.89 8.84 4.72
C ALA A 112 20.68 9.00 6.04
N ARG A 113 20.22 9.89 6.93
CA ARG A 113 20.87 10.17 8.22
C ARG A 113 20.79 9.02 9.21
N ASN A 114 19.64 8.36 9.30
CA ASN A 114 19.38 7.41 10.38
C ASN A 114 19.76 5.97 10.01
N GLU A 115 19.73 5.60 8.72
CA GLU A 115 19.86 4.20 8.28
C GLU A 115 21.03 3.95 7.31
N ILE A 116 21.39 4.93 6.48
CA ILE A 116 22.37 4.72 5.40
C ILE A 116 23.76 5.23 5.77
N LEU A 117 23.88 6.51 6.11
CA LEU A 117 25.18 7.15 6.40
C LEU A 117 25.93 6.50 7.58
N PRO A 118 25.26 6.08 8.69
CA PRO A 118 25.94 5.39 9.80
C PRO A 118 26.59 4.05 9.41
N ARG A 119 26.17 3.44 8.30
CA ARG A 119 26.74 2.16 7.82
C ARG A 119 28.06 2.34 7.05
N GLY A 120 28.44 3.59 6.77
CA GLY A 120 29.72 3.95 6.19
C GLY A 120 29.86 3.71 4.69
N PRO A 121 30.97 4.17 4.08
CA PRO A 121 31.15 4.19 2.63
C PRO A 121 31.10 2.81 1.95
N GLY A 122 31.59 1.76 2.62
CA GLY A 122 31.53 0.39 2.10
C GLY A 122 30.10 -0.09 1.85
N TYR A 123 29.16 0.29 2.73
CA TYR A 123 27.75 0.01 2.53
C TYR A 123 27.20 0.72 1.29
N LEU A 124 27.48 2.02 1.14
CA LEU A 124 27.05 2.80 -0.02
C LEU A 124 27.53 2.15 -1.33
N ALA A 125 28.81 1.79 -1.40
CA ALA A 125 29.39 1.11 -2.56
C ALA A 125 28.67 -0.22 -2.85
N SER A 126 28.47 -1.07 -1.83
CA SER A 126 27.77 -2.36 -1.98
C SER A 126 26.31 -2.23 -2.42
N GLN A 127 25.67 -1.09 -2.14
CA GLN A 127 24.27 -0.82 -2.50
C GLN A 127 24.13 0.05 -3.75
N ASN A 128 25.23 0.30 -4.46
CA ASN A 128 25.28 1.18 -5.64
C ASN A 128 24.73 2.59 -5.35
N MET A 129 25.10 3.12 -4.19
CA MET A 129 24.74 4.45 -3.72
C MET A 129 25.93 5.41 -3.79
N TYR A 130 25.64 6.67 -4.07
CA TYR A 130 26.62 7.75 -4.07
C TYR A 130 26.01 9.02 -3.47
N ILE A 131 26.87 9.97 -3.10
CA ILE A 131 26.45 11.27 -2.58
C ILE A 131 26.66 12.31 -3.68
N SER A 132 25.63 13.10 -3.96
CA SER A 132 25.69 14.22 -4.90
C SER A 132 24.98 15.42 -4.28
N ASN A 133 25.67 16.57 -4.17
CA ASN A 133 25.13 17.80 -3.58
C ASN A 133 24.48 17.59 -2.19
N GLY A 134 25.12 16.77 -1.34
CA GLY A 134 24.61 16.44 0.00
C GLY A 134 23.44 15.46 0.04
N GLN A 135 22.98 14.95 -1.10
CA GLN A 135 21.90 13.96 -1.18
C GLN A 135 22.46 12.57 -1.47
N VAL A 136 21.99 11.57 -0.73
CA VAL A 136 22.27 10.15 -1.02
C VAL A 136 21.34 9.70 -2.15
N ILE A 137 21.93 9.14 -3.21
CA ILE A 137 21.23 8.64 -4.38
C ILE A 137 21.62 7.18 -4.60
N GLN A 138 20.63 6.29 -4.65
CA GLN A 138 20.83 4.93 -5.16
C GLN A 138 20.60 4.91 -6.67
N ARG A 139 21.51 4.30 -7.42
CA ARG A 139 21.32 4.07 -8.85
C ARG A 139 20.17 3.11 -9.09
N ALA A 140 19.55 3.23 -10.27
CA ALA A 140 18.62 2.21 -10.77
C ALA A 140 19.35 0.87 -10.93
N GLY A 141 18.61 -0.23 -10.73
CA GLY A 141 19.16 -1.57 -10.85
C GLY A 141 18.35 -2.62 -10.10
N PRO A 142 18.72 -3.90 -10.20
CA PRO A 142 17.98 -5.03 -9.62
C PRO A 142 17.88 -4.98 -8.08
N THR A 143 18.83 -4.32 -7.42
CA THR A 143 18.88 -4.16 -5.96
C THR A 143 18.37 -2.79 -5.49
N ALA A 144 17.90 -1.94 -6.41
CA ALA A 144 17.40 -0.61 -6.06
C ALA A 144 16.14 -0.73 -5.21
N ALA A 145 16.04 0.05 -4.14
CA ALA A 145 14.92 -0.02 -3.19
C ALA A 145 13.55 0.25 -3.83
N LEU A 146 13.54 1.02 -4.93
CA LEU A 146 12.35 1.34 -5.73
C LEU A 146 12.01 0.30 -6.81
N GLY A 147 12.81 -0.75 -6.96
CA GLY A 147 12.64 -1.77 -7.99
C GLY A 147 12.67 -1.19 -9.40
N TYR A 148 11.84 -1.73 -10.29
CA TYR A 148 11.86 -1.37 -11.71
C TYR A 148 10.87 -0.29 -12.13
N VAL A 149 10.00 0.17 -11.22
CA VAL A 149 9.02 1.20 -11.54
C VAL A 149 8.60 2.01 -10.30
N LYS A 150 8.38 3.30 -10.49
CA LYS A 150 7.79 4.23 -9.52
C LYS A 150 6.60 4.94 -10.15
N PHE A 151 5.55 5.17 -9.37
CA PHE A 151 4.37 5.93 -9.73
C PHE A 151 4.34 7.23 -8.94
N GLU A 152 4.50 8.34 -9.63
CA GLU A 152 4.55 9.65 -9.02
C GLU A 152 3.16 10.28 -8.91
N LEU A 153 2.96 11.05 -7.84
CA LEU A 153 1.76 11.85 -7.62
C LEU A 153 2.13 13.32 -7.77
N ARG A 154 1.22 14.14 -8.30
CA ARG A 154 1.42 15.59 -8.41
C ARG A 154 1.47 16.20 -7.02
N ASP A 155 2.40 17.14 -6.83
CA ASP A 155 2.59 17.89 -5.59
C ASP A 155 2.74 17.03 -4.33
N SER A 156 3.33 15.83 -4.49
CA SER A 156 3.64 14.91 -3.39
C SER A 156 5.15 14.73 -3.30
N TYR A 157 5.77 15.45 -2.36
CA TYR A 157 7.23 15.45 -2.20
C TYR A 157 7.78 14.24 -1.44
N ALA A 158 6.92 13.42 -0.80
CA ALA A 158 7.37 12.33 0.08
C ALA A 158 6.66 10.99 -0.13
N ILE A 159 5.50 10.96 -0.79
CA ILE A 159 4.68 9.75 -0.93
C ILE A 159 4.46 9.41 -2.40
N PHE A 160 4.80 8.18 -2.76
CA PHE A 160 4.60 7.60 -4.08
C PHE A 160 4.34 6.09 -3.93
N LEU A 161 3.87 5.48 -5.02
CA LEU A 161 3.77 4.03 -5.14
C LEU A 161 5.01 3.55 -5.91
N HIS A 162 5.53 2.36 -5.61
CA HIS A 162 6.70 1.85 -6.32
C HIS A 162 6.85 0.33 -6.23
N ASP A 163 7.72 -0.22 -7.07
CA ASP A 163 8.14 -1.61 -6.99
C ASP A 163 9.12 -1.85 -5.83
N THR A 164 9.46 -3.10 -5.54
CA THR A 164 10.49 -3.42 -4.55
C THR A 164 11.21 -4.72 -4.92
N PRO A 165 12.53 -4.83 -4.64
CA PRO A 165 13.25 -6.10 -4.78
C PRO A 165 12.77 -7.15 -3.77
N SER A 166 12.20 -6.73 -2.64
CA SER A 166 11.73 -7.63 -1.57
C SER A 166 10.35 -8.24 -1.87
N LYS A 167 10.20 -9.00 -2.96
CA LYS A 167 8.89 -9.55 -3.40
C LYS A 167 8.20 -10.43 -2.36
N SER A 168 8.96 -11.10 -1.49
CA SER A 168 8.42 -11.97 -0.45
C SER A 168 7.56 -11.25 0.60
N VAL A 169 7.70 -9.92 0.77
CA VAL A 169 6.92 -9.17 1.78
C VAL A 169 5.44 -9.07 1.44
N PHE A 170 5.07 -9.27 0.17
CA PHE A 170 3.66 -9.32 -0.25
C PHE A 170 2.95 -10.61 0.20
N ASN A 171 3.71 -11.62 0.63
CA ASN A 171 3.14 -12.83 1.19
C ASN A 171 2.91 -12.73 2.69
N LEU A 172 3.17 -11.61 3.34
CA LEU A 172 2.89 -11.45 4.78
C LEU A 172 1.42 -11.12 5.00
N ALA A 173 0.85 -11.60 6.11
CA ALA A 173 -0.49 -11.22 6.55
C ALA A 173 -0.54 -9.73 6.91
N MET A 174 0.43 -9.28 7.72
CA MET A 174 0.60 -7.87 8.08
C MET A 174 1.66 -7.22 7.19
N ARG A 175 1.22 -6.26 6.37
CA ARG A 175 2.03 -5.59 5.33
C ARG A 175 2.27 -4.10 5.61
N GLN A 176 2.13 -3.66 6.85
CA GLN A 176 2.47 -2.31 7.30
C GLN A 176 3.94 -2.28 7.75
N ARG A 177 4.87 -2.25 6.79
CA ARG A 177 6.32 -2.46 7.01
C ARG A 177 7.24 -1.49 6.26
N SER A 178 6.70 -0.47 5.59
CA SER A 178 7.50 0.53 4.87
C SER A 178 7.77 1.79 5.69
N HIS A 179 8.50 2.73 5.10
CA HIS A 179 8.74 4.08 5.62
C HIS A 179 7.68 5.10 5.16
N GLY A 180 6.47 4.64 4.84
CA GLY A 180 5.32 5.48 4.48
C GLY A 180 4.91 5.41 3.01
N CYS A 181 5.87 5.22 2.09
CA CYS A 181 5.56 4.94 0.68
C CYS A 181 4.88 3.58 0.48
N VAL A 182 4.18 3.40 -0.63
CA VAL A 182 3.39 2.20 -0.89
C VAL A 182 4.11 1.31 -1.91
N ARG A 183 4.54 0.12 -1.49
CA ARG A 183 5.14 -0.86 -2.42
C ARG A 183 4.02 -1.66 -3.07
N VAL A 184 4.08 -1.88 -4.38
CA VAL A 184 3.02 -2.54 -5.15
C VAL A 184 3.48 -3.91 -5.65
N GLN A 185 2.71 -4.95 -5.38
CA GLN A 185 2.95 -6.27 -5.95
C GLN A 185 2.63 -6.25 -7.44
N GLY A 186 3.52 -6.77 -8.29
CA GLY A 186 3.29 -6.75 -9.74
C GLY A 186 3.27 -5.32 -10.30
N ALA A 187 4.12 -4.44 -9.76
CA ALA A 187 4.12 -3.03 -10.12
C ALA A 187 4.40 -2.80 -11.62
N VAL A 188 5.24 -3.62 -12.26
CA VAL A 188 5.56 -3.49 -13.69
C VAL A 188 4.34 -3.86 -14.53
N GLU A 189 3.63 -4.93 -14.18
CA GLU A 189 2.39 -5.35 -14.82
C GLU A 189 1.31 -4.28 -14.65
N PHE A 190 1.21 -3.68 -13.46
CA PHE A 190 0.30 -2.56 -13.22
C PHE A 190 0.66 -1.32 -14.05
N ALA A 191 1.95 -1.01 -14.23
CA ALA A 191 2.39 0.07 -15.09
C ALA A 191 2.01 -0.17 -16.57
N ARG A 192 2.21 -1.39 -17.07
CA ARG A 192 1.75 -1.77 -18.42
C ARG A 192 0.24 -1.65 -18.57
N LEU A 193 -0.53 -2.11 -17.58
CA LEU A 193 -1.99 -1.92 -17.58
C LEU A 193 -2.36 -0.44 -17.67
N LEU A 194 -1.70 0.41 -16.88
CA LEU A 194 -1.97 1.85 -16.84
C LEU A 194 -1.58 2.56 -18.16
N LEU A 195 -0.56 2.07 -18.87
CA LEU A 195 -0.11 2.67 -20.13
C LEU A 195 -0.77 2.04 -21.37
N SER A 196 -1.38 0.85 -21.24
CA SER A 196 -2.00 0.10 -22.35
C SER A 196 -3.04 0.85 -23.19
N PRO A 197 -3.79 1.85 -22.70
CA PRO A 197 -4.67 2.63 -23.56
C PRO A 197 -3.96 3.44 -24.64
N ASP A 198 -2.66 3.71 -24.47
CA ASP A 198 -1.81 4.36 -25.47
C ASP A 198 -0.64 3.44 -25.84
N PRO A 199 -0.70 2.76 -27.00
CA PRO A 199 0.34 1.84 -27.44
C PRO A 199 1.73 2.48 -27.57
N THR A 200 1.79 3.79 -27.86
CA THR A 200 3.05 4.52 -27.98
C THR A 200 3.70 4.68 -26.61
N LEU A 201 2.93 5.06 -25.60
CA LEU A 201 3.43 5.18 -24.22
C LEU A 201 3.81 3.83 -23.63
N LEU A 202 3.04 2.77 -23.94
CA LEU A 202 3.37 1.41 -23.53
C LEU A 202 4.69 0.95 -24.14
N ALA A 203 4.88 1.13 -25.46
CA ALA A 203 6.13 0.77 -26.14
C ALA A 203 7.34 1.52 -25.56
N GLN A 204 7.19 2.82 -25.24
CA GLN A 204 8.25 3.58 -24.57
C GLN A 204 8.60 3.01 -23.20
N PHE A 205 7.62 2.52 -22.44
CA PHE A 205 7.86 1.92 -21.13
C PHE A 205 8.57 0.57 -21.27
N ASP A 206 8.12 -0.29 -22.19
CA ASP A 206 8.73 -1.60 -22.41
C ASP A 206 10.15 -1.48 -22.95
N GLU A 207 10.41 -0.57 -23.89
CA GLU A 207 11.76 -0.23 -24.34
C GLU A 207 12.65 0.18 -23.16
N ALA A 208 12.17 1.07 -22.28
CA ALA A 208 12.93 1.47 -21.11
C ALA A 208 13.18 0.30 -20.14
N GLN A 209 12.21 -0.60 -19.96
CA GLN A 209 12.39 -1.82 -19.16
C GLN A 209 13.50 -2.72 -19.72
N ASP A 210 13.57 -2.85 -21.04
CA ASP A 210 14.54 -3.69 -21.74
C ASP A 210 15.95 -3.07 -21.71
N THR A 211 16.07 -1.77 -22.01
CA THR A 211 17.35 -1.05 -22.04
C THR A 211 17.87 -0.69 -20.65
N ARG A 212 17.03 -0.83 -19.61
CA ARG A 212 17.29 -0.38 -18.23
C ARG A 212 17.48 1.13 -18.08
N GLU A 213 17.08 1.90 -19.09
CA GLU A 213 17.10 3.35 -19.03
C GLU A 213 16.04 3.89 -18.07
N THR A 214 16.38 4.94 -17.31
CA THR A 214 15.39 5.66 -16.52
C THR A 214 14.54 6.52 -17.45
N LYS A 215 13.25 6.19 -17.58
CA LYS A 215 12.31 6.93 -18.44
C LYS A 215 11.06 7.33 -17.66
N ARG A 216 10.72 8.61 -17.72
CA ARG A 216 9.50 9.18 -17.11
C ARG A 216 8.42 9.33 -18.18
N ILE A 217 7.26 8.75 -17.93
CA ILE A 217 6.15 8.65 -18.89
C ILE A 217 4.88 9.16 -18.20
N ALA A 218 4.35 10.28 -18.70
CA ALA A 218 3.06 10.79 -18.25
C ALA A 218 1.94 10.08 -19.01
N THR A 219 0.87 9.69 -18.32
CA THR A 219 -0.28 9.02 -18.96
C THR A 219 -1.13 9.97 -19.78
N GLY A 220 -1.03 11.29 -19.55
CA GLY A 220 -1.93 12.31 -20.11
C GLY A 220 -3.36 12.27 -19.54
N ARG A 221 -3.69 11.28 -18.71
CA ARG A 221 -5.04 11.04 -18.18
C ARG A 221 -5.18 11.56 -16.75
N GLU A 222 -6.38 12.06 -16.41
CA GLU A 222 -6.71 12.50 -15.06
C GLU A 222 -7.07 11.30 -14.17
N ILE A 223 -6.05 10.72 -13.53
CA ILE A 223 -6.22 9.60 -12.60
C ILE A 223 -6.07 10.14 -11.18
N SER A 224 -7.09 9.96 -10.34
CA SER A 224 -6.98 10.31 -8.91
C SER A 224 -6.30 9.18 -8.13
N VAL A 225 -5.41 9.50 -7.19
CA VAL A 225 -4.81 8.52 -6.28
C VAL A 225 -5.24 8.83 -4.85
N ARG A 226 -5.89 7.86 -4.21
CA ARG A 226 -6.48 7.99 -2.87
C ARG A 226 -5.83 6.99 -1.93
N LEU A 227 -5.14 7.48 -0.90
CA LEU A 227 -4.65 6.66 0.19
C LEU A 227 -5.65 6.80 1.33
N LEU A 228 -6.33 5.70 1.64
CA LEU A 228 -7.43 5.68 2.57
C LEU A 228 -7.14 4.70 3.73
N TYR A 229 -7.87 4.85 4.83
CA TYR A 229 -7.73 3.98 6.00
C TYR A 229 -9.11 3.43 6.40
N TRP A 230 -9.43 2.23 5.91
CA TRP A 230 -10.71 1.57 6.21
C TRP A 230 -10.49 0.26 6.93
N THR A 231 -10.94 0.20 8.18
CA THR A 231 -10.88 -1.00 9.03
C THR A 231 -12.18 -1.81 8.99
N ALA A 232 -13.24 -1.25 8.42
CA ALA A 232 -14.46 -1.94 8.01
C ALA A 232 -14.87 -1.44 6.61
N PHE A 233 -15.06 -2.36 5.67
CA PHE A 233 -15.35 -2.02 4.27
C PHE A 233 -16.06 -3.17 3.56
N VAL A 234 -16.63 -2.88 2.38
CA VAL A 234 -17.23 -3.92 1.52
C VAL A 234 -16.14 -4.55 0.67
N ASP A 235 -16.06 -5.87 0.76
CA ASP A 235 -15.11 -6.74 0.11
C ASP A 235 -15.53 -6.99 -1.37
N GLY A 236 -14.68 -7.52 -2.23
CA GLY A 236 -15.02 -7.77 -3.65
C GLY A 236 -16.09 -8.84 -3.85
N GLN A 237 -16.48 -9.56 -2.79
CA GLN A 237 -17.59 -10.50 -2.75
C GLN A 237 -18.88 -9.86 -2.20
N GLY A 238 -18.88 -8.54 -1.95
CA GLY A 238 -20.04 -7.81 -1.44
C GLY A 238 -20.29 -7.96 0.06
N ARG A 239 -19.35 -8.52 0.82
CA ARG A 239 -19.49 -8.76 2.26
C ARG A 239 -18.75 -7.68 3.05
N VAL A 240 -19.18 -7.40 4.27
CA VAL A 240 -18.43 -6.49 5.16
C VAL A 240 -17.19 -7.20 5.68
N ALA A 241 -16.00 -6.80 5.25
CA ALA A 241 -14.72 -7.26 5.78
C ALA A 241 -14.18 -6.31 6.87
N PHE A 242 -13.35 -6.87 7.75
CA PHE A 242 -12.73 -6.15 8.85
C PHE A 242 -11.20 -6.25 8.80
N ARG A 243 -10.53 -5.23 9.30
CA ARG A 243 -9.08 -5.22 9.56
C ARG A 243 -8.83 -4.66 10.96
N GLU A 244 -7.76 -5.11 11.57
CA GLU A 244 -7.32 -4.62 12.86
C GLU A 244 -6.74 -3.19 12.71
N ASP A 245 -6.86 -2.37 13.75
CA ASP A 245 -6.50 -0.95 13.74
C ASP A 245 -4.97 -0.76 13.88
N VAL A 246 -4.23 -1.11 12.83
CA VAL A 246 -2.75 -1.07 12.78
C VAL A 246 -2.15 0.30 13.11
N TYR A 247 -2.90 1.38 12.89
CA TYR A 247 -2.42 2.75 13.07
C TYR A 247 -3.05 3.46 14.27
N GLU A 248 -3.87 2.76 15.06
CA GLU A 248 -4.59 3.29 16.21
C GLU A 248 -5.45 4.51 15.85
N ARG A 249 -6.03 4.50 14.65
CA ARG A 249 -6.89 5.58 14.13
C ARG A 249 -8.36 5.33 14.47
N ASP A 250 -8.79 4.08 14.66
CA ASP A 250 -10.14 3.76 15.18
C ASP A 250 -10.19 4.20 16.64
N ALA A 251 -9.20 3.83 17.44
CA ALA A 251 -9.13 4.19 18.86
C ALA A 251 -9.18 5.72 19.06
N ARG A 252 -8.36 6.48 18.33
CA ARG A 252 -8.34 7.95 18.40
C ARG A 252 -9.65 8.60 17.97
N LEU A 253 -10.29 8.09 16.93
CA LEU A 253 -11.57 8.63 16.46
C LEU A 253 -12.71 8.28 17.44
N ALA A 254 -12.69 7.07 18.02
CA ALA A 254 -13.68 6.65 19.00
C ALA A 254 -13.63 7.51 20.27
N ASP A 255 -12.42 7.77 20.78
CA ASP A 255 -12.19 8.67 21.92
C ASP A 255 -12.75 10.08 21.64
N ALA A 256 -12.43 10.65 20.48
CA ALA A 256 -12.93 11.96 20.06
C ALA A 256 -14.47 12.04 19.93
N LEU A 257 -15.14 10.91 19.68
CA LEU A 257 -16.59 10.82 19.52
C LEU A 257 -17.31 10.33 20.79
N GLY A 258 -16.59 10.00 21.86
CA GLY A 258 -17.16 9.40 23.07
C GLY A 258 -17.74 8.00 22.85
N ILE A 259 -17.22 7.25 21.88
CA ILE A 259 -17.66 5.89 21.56
C ILE A 259 -16.77 4.90 22.31
N ALA A 260 -17.35 4.10 23.21
CA ALA A 260 -16.63 3.01 23.85
C ALA A 260 -16.25 1.94 22.81
N LEU A 261 -14.97 1.61 22.67
CA LEU A 261 -14.49 0.68 21.64
C LEU A 261 -13.56 -0.37 22.23
N SER A 262 -13.92 -1.65 22.09
CA SER A 262 -13.06 -2.78 22.46
C SER A 262 -12.76 -3.63 21.23
N LEU A 263 -11.81 -3.17 20.40
CA LEU A 263 -11.35 -3.92 19.23
C LEU A 263 -10.05 -4.69 19.49
N PRO A 264 -9.88 -5.85 18.84
CA PRO A 264 -8.65 -6.61 18.92
C PRO A 264 -7.49 -5.81 18.33
N ARG A 265 -6.33 -5.92 19.00
CA ARG A 265 -5.09 -5.32 18.51
C ARG A 265 -4.44 -6.21 17.45
N PRO A 266 -3.76 -5.59 16.45
CA PRO A 266 -2.93 -6.29 15.49
C PRO A 266 -2.03 -7.35 16.12
N VAL A 267 -2.00 -8.55 15.53
CA VAL A 267 -0.99 -9.57 15.83
C VAL A 267 -0.06 -9.72 14.64
N ASP A 268 1.19 -9.28 14.80
CA ASP A 268 2.26 -9.61 13.86
C ASP A 268 2.93 -10.92 14.28
N ASP A 269 2.42 -12.05 13.78
CA ASP A 269 3.02 -13.37 13.98
C ASP A 269 3.97 -13.76 12.83
N GLY A 270 4.23 -12.84 11.88
CA GLY A 270 5.05 -13.10 10.70
C GLY A 270 4.43 -14.12 9.73
N ALA A 271 3.16 -14.50 9.90
CA ALA A 271 2.54 -15.53 9.11
C ALA A 271 2.38 -15.11 7.63
N ARG A 272 2.48 -16.11 6.74
CA ARG A 272 2.44 -15.92 5.30
C ARG A 272 1.11 -16.35 4.69
N VAL A 273 0.60 -15.58 3.72
CA VAL A 273 -0.62 -15.85 2.97
C VAL A 273 -0.28 -16.07 1.50
N ALA A 274 -0.36 -17.33 1.06
CA ALA A 274 -0.15 -17.69 -0.33
C ALA A 274 -1.27 -17.14 -1.24
N ASN A 275 -2.52 -17.14 -0.74
CA ASN A 275 -3.73 -16.92 -1.57
C ASN A 275 -4.61 -15.74 -1.13
N ASP A 276 -4.04 -14.71 -0.50
CA ASP A 276 -4.74 -13.44 -0.26
C ASP A 276 -4.88 -12.67 -1.58
N VAL A 277 -5.92 -12.85 -2.37
CA VAL A 277 -6.12 -12.01 -3.58
C VAL A 277 -6.57 -10.58 -3.25
N GLY A 278 -6.48 -10.20 -1.97
CA GLY A 278 -7.33 -9.17 -1.43
C GLY A 278 -8.79 -9.66 -1.44
N PRO A 279 -9.68 -8.97 -0.72
CA PRO A 279 -11.09 -9.12 -0.91
C PRO A 279 -11.56 -8.68 -2.29
#